data_AF-A0AA38UII3-F1
#
_entry.id   AF-A0AA38UII3-F1
#
_cell.length_a   1.000
_cell.length_b   1.000
_cell.length_c   1.000
_cell.angle_alpha   90.00
_cell.angle_beta   90.00
_cell.angle_gamma   90.00
#
_symmetry.space_group_name_H-M   'P 1'
#
loop_
_entity.id
_entity.type
_entity.pdbx_description
1 polymer ?
#
loop_
_entity_poly.entity_id
_entity_poly.type
_entity_poly.pdbx_seq_one_letter_code
_entity_poly.pdbx_strand_id
1 'polypeptide(L)' 'LLYVGTELSENDIPHRTKLMDLIFNQFDKQFNEMKNELKHSLGHISFTSDMWSNGVLKGFMAITAHYM' A
#
# COMPACT_ATOMS: atom_id res chain seq x y z
N LEU A 1 -18.90 -3.33 -9.60
CA LEU A 1 -20.03 -2.90 -8.75
C LEU A 1 -19.85 -3.55 -7.39
N LEU A 2 -19.67 -2.74 -6.34
CA LEU A 2 -19.57 -3.21 -4.96
C LEU A 2 -21.00 -3.28 -4.40
N TYR A 3 -21.48 -4.47 -4.02
CA TYR A 3 -22.80 -4.63 -3.41
C TYR A 3 -22.65 -4.53 -1.89
N VAL A 4 -23.24 -3.50 -1.27
CA VAL A 4 -23.10 -3.18 0.16
C VAL A 4 -24.33 -3.64 0.99
N GLY A 5 -25.44 -4.03 0.33
CA GLY A 5 -26.63 -4.57 1.01
C GLY A 5 -27.44 -3.54 1.80
N THR A 6 -27.16 -2.24 1.64
CA THR A 6 -27.85 -1.12 2.30
C THR A 6 -28.21 -0.06 1.26
N GLU A 7 -29.26 0.74 1.53
CA GLU A 7 -29.49 1.96 0.76
C GLU A 7 -28.39 2.97 1.11
N LEU A 8 -27.63 3.40 0.09
CA LEU A 8 -26.58 4.42 0.20
C LEU A 8 -26.98 5.62 -0.64
N SER A 9 -26.83 6.82 -0.08
CA SER A 9 -26.88 8.07 -0.83
C SER A 9 -25.51 8.38 -1.44
N GLU A 10 -25.47 9.31 -2.40
CA GLU A 10 -24.21 9.71 -3.04
C GLU A 10 -23.17 10.21 -2.02
N ASN A 11 -23.62 10.88 -0.96
CA ASN A 11 -22.76 11.40 0.10
C ASN A 11 -22.13 10.30 0.97
N ASP A 12 -22.68 9.09 0.95
CA ASP A 12 -22.16 7.95 1.72
C ASP A 12 -20.99 7.25 1.01
N ILE A 13 -20.79 7.53 -0.29
CA ILE A 13 -19.74 6.94 -1.11
C ILE A 13 -18.57 7.93 -1.21
N PRO A 14 -17.36 7.57 -0.72
CA PRO A 14 -16.22 8.46 -0.84
C PRO A 14 -15.86 8.68 -2.31
N HIS A 15 -15.91 9.95 -2.74
CA HIS A 15 -15.41 10.33 -4.06
C HIS A 15 -13.91 10.06 -4.19
N ARG A 16 -13.42 10.05 -5.44
CA ARG A 16 -12.01 9.76 -5.78
C ARG A 16 -11.00 10.48 -4.90
N THR A 17 -11.19 11.79 -4.68
CA THR A 17 -10.27 12.59 -3.84
C THR A 17 -10.26 12.08 -2.40
N LYS A 18 -11.46 11.87 -1.82
CA LYS A 18 -11.58 11.36 -0.46
C LYS A 18 -10.98 9.96 -0.31
N LEU A 19 -11.21 9.07 -1.28
CA LEU A 19 -10.63 7.74 -1.27
C LEU A 19 -9.10 7.78 -1.37
N MET A 20 -8.56 8.66 -2.22
CA MET A 20 -7.12 8.88 -2.33
C MET A 20 -6.52 9.35 -1.00
N ASP A 21 -7.15 10.34 -0.35
CA ASP A 21 -6.72 10.83 0.97
C ASP A 21 -6.75 9.71 2.02
N LEU A 22 -7.81 8.89 2.03
CA LEU A 22 -7.92 7.75 2.94
C LEU A 22 -6.81 6.72 2.71
N ILE A 23 -6.48 6.42 1.44
CA ILE A 23 -5.39 5.49 1.09
C ILE A 23 -4.05 6.04 1.57
N PHE A 24 -3.74 7.32 1.31
CA PHE A 24 -2.48 7.92 1.74
C PHE A 24 -2.36 8.00 3.27
N ASN A 25 -3.42 8.42 3.95
CA ASN A 25 -3.42 8.48 5.42
C ASN A 25 -3.21 7.09 6.04
N GLN A 26 -3.85 6.06 5.47
CA GLN A 26 -3.66 4.69 5.95
C GLN A 26 -2.24 4.18 5.61
N PHE A 27 -1.72 4.50 4.43
CA PHE A 27 -0.34 4.18 4.05
C PHE A 27 0.66 4.81 5.02
N ASP A 28 0.55 6.11 5.30
CA ASP A 28 1.48 6.81 6.20
C ASP A 28 1.45 6.20 7.61
N LYS A 29 0.27 5.84 8.10
CA LYS A 29 0.13 5.14 9.38
C LYS A 29 0.90 3.81 9.36
N GLN A 30 0.60 2.93 8.41
CA GLN A 30 1.22 1.61 8.33
C GLN A 30 2.74 1.69 8.07
N PHE A 31 3.16 2.65 7.24
CA PHE A 31 4.56 2.86 6.92
C PHE A 31 5.36 3.31 8.15
N ASN A 32 4.78 4.17 8.99
CA ASN A 32 5.41 4.58 10.25
C ASN A 32 5.46 3.44 11.28
N GLU A 33 4.42 2.60 11.35
CA GLU A 33 4.40 1.38 12.17
C GLU A 33 5.52 0.42 11.73
N MET A 34 5.56 0.07 10.44
CA MET A 34 6.63 -0.76 9.83
C MET A 34 8.03 -0.18 10.09
N LYS A 35 8.22 1.14 9.95
CA LYS A 35 9.50 1.79 10.26
C LYS A 35 9.93 1.60 11.71
N ASN A 36 8.98 1.62 12.64
CA ASN A 36 9.29 1.39 14.05
C ASN A 36 9.65 -0.08 14.29
N GLU A 37 8.97 -1.03 13.66
CA GLU A 37 9.34 -2.46 13.72
C GLU A 37 10.75 -2.70 13.19
N LEU A 38 11.09 -2.14 12.01
CA LEU A 38 12.41 -2.26 11.40
C LEU A 38 13.56 -1.75 12.29
N LYS A 39 13.32 -0.72 13.13
CA LYS A 39 14.31 -0.25 14.10
C LYS A 39 14.66 -1.30 15.16
N HIS A 40 13.76 -2.22 15.45
CA HIS A 40 13.95 -3.30 16.42
C HIS A 40 14.53 -4.57 15.76
N SER A 41 14.41 -4.72 14.44
CA SER A 41 14.91 -5.85 13.66
C SER A 41 16.37 -5.73 13.20
N LEU A 42 17.22 -4.98 13.92
CA LEU A 42 18.61 -4.72 13.50
C LEU A 42 19.40 -6.02 13.28
N GLY A 43 19.89 -6.21 12.05
CA GLY A 43 20.62 -7.43 11.65
C GLY A 43 19.76 -8.57 11.09
N HIS A 44 18.43 -8.45 11.11
CA HIS A 44 17.48 -9.44 10.62
C HIS A 44 16.55 -8.89 9.53
N ILE A 45 17.07 -7.99 8.69
CA ILE A 45 16.33 -7.40 7.57
C ILE A 45 16.95 -7.91 6.27
N SER A 46 16.11 -8.46 5.40
CA SER A 46 16.48 -8.78 4.02
C SER A 46 15.51 -8.14 3.03
N PHE A 47 15.95 -7.90 1.81
CA PHE A 47 15.13 -7.31 0.76
C PHE A 47 15.12 -8.21 -0.46
N THR A 48 13.93 -8.42 -1.03
CA THR A 48 13.78 -9.04 -2.35
C THR A 48 13.35 -7.98 -3.34
N SER A 49 14.06 -7.90 -4.47
CA SER A 49 13.71 -7.05 -5.59
C SER A 49 13.23 -7.93 -6.74
N ASP A 50 11.99 -7.72 -7.18
CA ASP A 50 11.46 -8.31 -8.40
C ASP A 50 11.49 -7.25 -9.51
N MET A 51 12.12 -7.59 -10.63
CA MET A 51 12.30 -6.69 -11.75
C MET A 51 11.78 -7.34 -13.02
N TRP A 52 10.90 -6.63 -13.71
CA TRP A 52 10.32 -7.11 -14.96
C TRP A 52 10.06 -5.95 -15.91
N SER A 53 9.85 -6.28 -17.18
CA SER A 53 9.33 -5.35 -18.18
C SER A 53 7.98 -5.84 -18.69
N ASN A 54 7.17 -4.93 -19.21
CA ASN A 54 5.95 -5.30 -19.91
C ASN A 54 6.18 -5.41 -21.43
N GLY A 55 5.13 -5.75 -22.18
CA GLY A 55 5.19 -5.89 -23.64
C GLY A 55 5.52 -4.61 -24.43
N VAL A 56 5.56 -3.44 -23.77
CA VAL A 56 6.02 -2.16 -24.35
C VAL A 56 7.39 -1.73 -23.80
N LEU A 57 8.16 -2.68 -23.23
CA LEU A 57 9.49 -2.48 -22.65
C LEU A 57 9.54 -1.44 -21.51
N LYS A 58 8.41 -1.17 -20.85
CA LYS A 58 8.40 -0.38 -19.62
C LYS A 58 8.89 -1.24 -18.47
N GLY A 59 9.99 -0.82 -17.84
CA GLY A 59 10.55 -1.49 -16.68
C GLY A 59 9.79 -1.19 -15.39
N PHE A 60 9.72 -2.19 -14.52
CA PHE A 60 9.15 -2.12 -13.18
C PHE A 60 10.13 -2.77 -12.19
N MET A 61 10.10 -2.28 -10.95
CA MET A 61 10.84 -2.85 -9.84
C MET A 61 9.94 -2.84 -8.61
N ALA A 62 9.66 -4.00 -8.05
CA ALA A 62 9.03 -4.13 -6.75
C ALA A 62 10.09 -4.49 -5.71
N ILE A 63 10.07 -3.80 -4.57
CA ILE A 63 10.97 -4.06 -3.45
C ILE A 63 10.11 -4.50 -2.27
N THR A 64 10.44 -5.64 -1.67
CA THR A 64 9.79 -6.15 -0.46
C THR A 64 10.83 -6.34 0.63
N ALA A 65 10.57 -5.83 1.84
CA ALA A 65 11.40 -6.06 3.02
C ALA A 65 10.85 -7.27 3.80
N HIS A 66 11.73 -8.17 4.21
CA HIS A 66 11.44 -9.27 5.13
C HIS A 66 12.21 -9.00 6.42
N TYR A 67 11.52 -8.91 7.55
CA TYR A 67 12.09 -8.59 8.84
C TYR A 67 11.37 -9.37 9.96
N MET A 68 12.09 -9.68 11.04
CA MET A 68 11.58 -10.37 12.25
C MET A 68 11.82 -9.52 13.49
#